data_AF-A0A0Q0EGF1-F1
#
_entry.id   AF-A0A0Q0EGF1-F1
#
_cell.length_a   1.000
_cell.length_b   1.000
_cell.length_c   1.000
_cell.angle_alpha   90.00
_cell.angle_beta   90.00
_cell.angle_gamma   90.00
#
_symmetry.space_group_name_H-M   'P 1'
#
loop_
_entity.id
_entity.type
_entity.pdbx_description
1 polymer ?
#
loop_
_entity_poly.entity_id
_entity_poly.type
_entity_poly.pdbx_seq_one_letter_code
_entity_poly.pdbx_strand_id
1 'polypeptide(L)'
;MDVVGASGHHQRKACDKGDGAGPQKRAQVFEAVVDDQRGHRHDHGHSQGDQEDADNETDNTKGRQRHGWLWLVSGKAPFYLRFKACKPAQSAARFDRPGKELSTALVIDGKQALECPIIFSRRQPMQALEVLLNRVSVPRLVDPAPDAAQREIMFGAALRSPDHGQLKPYRFLTVEGSARERMGDLLVEALQQSGNEVTPQALEKARLGPLRAPLVVVVIACLQDHFKVPRKEQLITAGCAAHGVLLAAYALGVGAVWRTGDLSYASQVAQGFGLAAGEEVIGFLYLGTPLNPPREAPKVDVGEFVSEWQG
;
A
#
# COMPACT_ATOMS: atom_id res chain seq x y z
N MET A 1 1.54 65.04 11.77
CA MET A 1 2.21 65.91 12.76
C MET A 1 2.67 65.00 13.89
N ASP A 2 3.95 65.12 14.25
CA ASP A 2 4.62 64.68 15.50
C ASP A 2 4.59 63.16 15.83
N VAL A 3 5.68 62.36 15.84
CA VAL A 3 7.10 62.51 16.29
C VAL A 3 7.17 62.63 17.83
N VAL A 4 7.66 61.64 18.60
CA VAL A 4 9.08 61.32 18.99
C VAL A 4 9.12 59.87 19.56
N GLY A 5 10.21 59.08 19.55
CA GLY A 5 11.53 59.27 18.93
C GLY A 5 12.76 58.59 19.62
N ALA A 6 12.66 57.43 20.29
CA ALA A 6 13.76 56.85 21.09
C ALA A 6 13.79 55.28 21.16
N SER A 7 14.75 54.64 21.86
CA SER A 7 16.16 54.37 21.46
C SER A 7 16.88 53.42 22.47
N GLY A 8 18.14 52.98 22.18
CA GLY A 8 19.07 52.32 23.12
C GLY A 8 19.17 50.78 23.04
N HIS A 9 20.05 50.21 22.22
CA HIS A 9 21.42 49.71 22.53
C HIS A 9 21.50 48.34 23.26
N HIS A 10 21.91 47.24 22.61
CA HIS A 10 23.27 46.80 22.20
C HIS A 10 24.12 46.16 23.32
N GLN A 11 24.38 44.84 23.22
CA GLN A 11 25.71 44.25 23.48
C GLN A 11 25.83 42.83 22.90
N ARG A 12 27.05 42.48 22.43
CA ARG A 12 27.45 41.15 21.94
C ARG A 12 28.36 40.47 22.97
N LYS A 13 28.48 39.15 22.94
CA LYS A 13 29.71 38.42 23.31
C LYS A 13 29.80 37.08 22.56
N ALA A 14 31.03 36.58 22.39
CA ALA A 14 31.39 35.39 21.59
C ALA A 14 32.56 34.64 22.25
N CYS A 15 33.05 33.59 21.57
CA CYS A 15 34.10 32.62 21.97
C CYS A 15 33.63 31.51 22.94
N ASP A 16 34.20 30.30 22.96
CA ASP A 16 35.46 29.84 22.31
C ASP A 16 35.44 28.37 21.82
N LYS A 17 36.56 27.93 21.24
CA LYS A 17 36.85 26.66 20.52
C LYS A 17 37.11 25.44 21.42
N GLY A 18 37.21 24.26 20.79
CA GLY A 18 37.88 23.07 21.34
C GLY A 18 38.16 22.00 20.27
N ASP A 19 39.42 21.88 19.83
CA ASP A 19 39.89 20.86 18.88
C ASP A 19 40.17 19.50 19.56
N GLY A 20 40.14 18.40 18.80
CA GLY A 20 40.50 17.07 19.31
C GLY A 20 40.65 15.99 18.24
N ALA A 21 41.85 15.85 17.66
CA ALA A 21 42.17 14.82 16.68
C ALA A 21 42.67 13.51 17.33
N GLY A 22 42.28 12.36 16.76
CA GLY A 22 42.69 11.01 17.17
C GLY A 22 43.02 10.11 15.95
N PRO A 23 43.81 9.03 16.13
CA PRO A 23 44.78 8.64 15.10
C PRO A 23 44.29 7.70 13.99
N GLN A 24 44.77 7.96 12.77
CA GLN A 24 44.69 7.04 11.63
C GLN A 24 45.61 5.82 11.81
N LYS A 25 45.16 4.62 11.42
CA LYS A 25 46.04 3.48 11.14
C LYS A 25 45.65 2.74 9.85
N ARG A 26 46.57 2.82 8.89
CA ARG A 26 46.74 2.08 7.62
C ARG A 26 45.78 0.91 7.33
N ALA A 27 45.07 1.01 6.22
CA ALA A 27 44.68 -0.17 5.42
C ALA A 27 45.83 -0.55 4.47
N GLN A 28 46.07 -1.85 4.28
CA GLN A 28 46.94 -2.34 3.20
C GLN A 28 46.12 -2.43 1.91
N VAL A 29 46.61 -1.82 0.83
CA VAL A 29 46.04 -1.97 -0.51
C VAL A 29 46.76 -3.11 -1.22
N PHE A 30 46.01 -4.08 -1.73
CA PHE A 30 46.49 -5.03 -2.74
C PHE A 30 45.75 -4.73 -4.04
N GLU A 31 46.48 -4.35 -5.08
CA GLU A 31 45.92 -4.23 -6.43
C GLU A 31 45.64 -5.61 -7.02
N ALA A 32 44.55 -5.72 -7.76
CA ALA A 32 44.22 -6.88 -8.59
C ALA A 32 44.35 -6.48 -10.07
N VAL A 33 45.18 -7.24 -10.80
CA VAL A 33 45.45 -7.04 -12.22
C VAL A 33 44.22 -7.42 -13.07
N VAL A 34 43.94 -6.62 -14.10
CA VAL A 34 42.95 -6.92 -15.13
C VAL A 34 43.66 -7.60 -16.31
N ASP A 35 43.10 -8.71 -16.79
CA ASP A 35 43.55 -9.39 -18.02
C ASP A 35 42.40 -9.42 -19.05
N ASP A 36 42.70 -9.09 -20.30
CA ASP A 36 41.76 -8.89 -21.40
C ASP A 36 41.96 -9.96 -22.47
N GLN A 37 41.04 -10.93 -22.53
CA GLN A 37 41.04 -11.99 -23.54
C GLN A 37 39.81 -11.83 -24.45
N ARG A 38 39.99 -11.04 -25.52
CA ARG A 38 39.01 -10.86 -26.58
C ARG A 38 39.05 -11.97 -27.62
N GLY A 39 37.89 -12.61 -27.81
CA GLY A 39 37.38 -12.96 -29.13
C GLY A 39 37.76 -14.32 -29.71
N HIS A 40 36.73 -15.14 -29.96
CA HIS A 40 36.47 -15.74 -31.28
C HIS A 40 34.98 -16.10 -31.36
N ARG A 41 34.32 -15.73 -32.46
CA ARG A 41 33.01 -16.29 -32.88
C ARG A 41 33.14 -16.78 -34.31
N HIS A 42 32.65 -17.99 -34.56
CA HIS A 42 32.20 -18.42 -35.88
C HIS A 42 30.68 -18.48 -35.92
N ASP A 43 30.14 -18.69 -37.12
CA ASP A 43 28.80 -18.29 -37.54
C ASP A 43 27.88 -19.52 -37.80
N HIS A 44 26.60 -19.24 -38.06
CA HIS A 44 25.56 -20.04 -38.71
C HIS A 44 24.72 -21.04 -37.89
N GLY A 45 23.43 -21.12 -38.28
CA GLY A 45 22.64 -22.35 -38.21
C GLY A 45 21.22 -22.23 -37.65
N HIS A 46 20.23 -21.96 -38.50
CA HIS A 46 18.81 -22.24 -38.21
C HIS A 46 18.39 -23.57 -38.85
N SER A 47 17.75 -24.46 -38.09
CA SER A 47 16.73 -25.39 -38.60
C SER A 47 15.85 -25.92 -37.47
N GLN A 48 14.57 -26.17 -37.79
CA GLN A 48 13.61 -26.84 -36.91
C GLN A 48 13.75 -28.36 -37.01
N GLY A 49 13.20 -29.09 -36.03
CA GLY A 49 13.05 -30.55 -36.05
C GLY A 49 12.28 -31.01 -34.82
N ASP A 50 11.27 -31.86 -35.03
CA ASP A 50 10.29 -32.25 -34.02
C ASP A 50 10.68 -33.50 -33.20
N GLN A 51 9.91 -33.68 -32.12
CA GLN A 51 9.34 -34.97 -31.67
C GLN A 51 10.03 -35.81 -30.56
N GLU A 52 9.16 -36.17 -29.61
CA GLU A 52 9.08 -37.32 -28.67
C GLU A 52 10.33 -38.22 -28.45
N ASP A 53 10.72 -38.41 -27.19
CA ASP A 53 10.28 -39.60 -26.43
C ASP A 53 10.64 -39.53 -24.92
N ALA A 54 10.07 -40.43 -24.12
CA ALA A 54 10.35 -40.57 -22.70
C ALA A 54 11.52 -41.52 -22.43
N ASP A 55 12.35 -41.26 -21.40
CA ASP A 55 12.52 -42.27 -20.34
C ASP A 55 13.27 -41.80 -19.08
N ASN A 56 12.92 -42.52 -18.02
CA ASN A 56 13.44 -42.59 -16.65
C ASN A 56 14.97 -42.54 -16.46
N GLU A 57 15.51 -41.59 -15.67
CA GLU A 57 16.85 -41.77 -15.05
C GLU A 57 17.00 -41.13 -13.63
N THR A 58 17.19 -42.03 -12.66
CA THR A 58 17.77 -41.93 -11.29
C THR A 58 18.04 -40.59 -10.59
N ASP A 59 17.67 -40.56 -9.30
CA ASP A 59 18.25 -39.66 -8.29
C ASP A 59 19.79 -39.77 -8.22
N ASN A 60 20.47 -38.65 -8.39
CA ASN A 60 21.92 -38.55 -8.23
C ASN A 60 22.30 -37.20 -7.61
N THR A 61 22.34 -37.17 -6.28
CA THR A 61 22.73 -36.01 -5.46
C THR A 61 24.23 -35.68 -5.57
N LYS A 62 24.67 -35.20 -6.74
CA LYS A 62 25.98 -34.54 -6.91
C LYS A 62 25.79 -33.04 -7.10
N GLY A 63 26.50 -32.25 -6.27
CA GLY A 63 26.30 -30.81 -6.15
C GLY A 63 26.64 -30.02 -7.41
N ARG A 64 25.64 -29.74 -8.25
CA ARG A 64 25.76 -28.84 -9.40
C ARG A 64 25.62 -27.39 -8.94
N GLN A 65 26.69 -26.60 -9.04
CA GLN A 65 26.59 -25.15 -8.87
C GLN A 65 25.73 -24.57 -9.99
N ARG A 66 24.61 -23.92 -9.64
CA ARG A 66 23.77 -23.20 -10.61
C ARG A 66 24.25 -21.74 -10.70
N HIS A 67 24.84 -21.38 -11.83
CA HIS A 67 25.01 -19.98 -12.22
C HIS A 67 23.78 -19.54 -13.00
N GLY A 68 23.10 -18.49 -12.54
CA GLY A 68 22.01 -17.84 -13.26
C GLY A 68 22.47 -16.53 -13.87
N TRP A 69 21.98 -16.23 -15.07
CA TRP A 69 22.16 -14.93 -15.73
C TRP A 69 20.83 -14.18 -15.67
N LEU A 70 20.84 -12.93 -15.21
CA LEU A 70 19.68 -12.04 -15.23
C LEU A 70 19.84 -11.01 -16.34
N TRP A 71 18.89 -10.95 -17.27
CA TRP A 71 18.85 -9.92 -18.30
C TRP A 71 18.21 -8.65 -17.75
N LEU A 72 18.96 -7.54 -17.75
CA LEU A 72 18.47 -6.20 -17.43
C LEU A 72 18.76 -5.28 -18.61
N VAL A 73 17.70 -4.79 -19.26
CA VAL A 73 17.82 -3.84 -20.37
C VAL A 73 17.76 -2.42 -19.82
N SER A 74 18.92 -1.79 -19.68
CA SER A 74 19.03 -0.34 -19.69
C SER A 74 20.04 0.07 -20.78
N GLY A 75 19.65 1.04 -21.61
CA GLY A 75 20.36 1.32 -22.85
C GLY A 75 21.70 2.02 -22.66
N LYS A 76 22.78 1.26 -22.43
CA LYS A 76 24.16 1.46 -22.97
C LYS A 76 25.13 0.42 -22.38
N ALA A 77 25.52 -0.55 -23.23
CA ALA A 77 26.49 -1.63 -22.99
C ALA A 77 26.13 -2.69 -21.91
N PRO A 78 26.31 -4.00 -22.18
CA PRO A 78 26.06 -5.05 -21.19
C PRO A 78 27.20 -5.19 -20.18
N PHE A 79 26.87 -5.31 -18.89
CA PHE A 79 27.78 -5.74 -17.83
C PHE A 79 27.33 -7.10 -17.27
N TYR A 80 28.30 -7.96 -16.96
CA TYR A 80 28.06 -9.29 -16.41
C TYR A 80 28.30 -9.32 -14.89
N LEU A 81 27.23 -9.44 -14.09
CA LEU A 81 27.31 -9.64 -12.64
C LEU A 81 27.20 -11.14 -12.30
N ARG A 82 28.30 -11.73 -11.79
CA ARG A 82 28.36 -13.13 -11.37
C ARG A 82 28.06 -13.25 -9.87
N PHE A 83 26.82 -13.56 -9.52
CA PHE A 83 26.44 -13.82 -8.13
C PHE A 83 26.79 -15.26 -7.69
N LYS A 84 27.37 -15.41 -6.50
CA LYS A 84 27.47 -16.69 -5.78
C LYS A 84 26.28 -16.81 -4.82
N ALA A 85 25.37 -17.74 -5.08
CA ALA A 85 24.37 -18.14 -4.09
C ALA A 85 25.05 -18.97 -2.99
N CYS A 86 25.07 -18.46 -1.75
CA CYS A 86 25.53 -19.21 -0.59
C CYS A 86 24.34 -19.90 0.10
N LYS A 87 24.47 -21.18 0.45
CA LYS A 87 23.43 -21.89 1.24
C LYS A 87 23.38 -21.32 2.66
N PRO A 88 22.20 -21.30 3.32
CA PRO A 88 22.12 -20.97 4.73
C PRO A 88 22.84 -22.04 5.55
N ALA A 89 23.81 -21.63 6.38
CA ALA A 89 24.45 -22.52 7.34
C ALA A 89 23.50 -22.77 8.52
N GLN A 90 23.19 -24.03 8.79
CA GLN A 90 22.57 -24.42 10.04
C GLN A 90 23.65 -24.48 11.14
N SER A 91 23.60 -23.57 12.10
CA SER A 91 24.32 -23.72 13.38
C SER A 91 23.43 -23.29 14.54
N ALA A 92 23.02 -24.27 15.35
CA ALA A 92 22.30 -24.01 16.57
C ALA A 92 23.29 -23.53 17.65
N ALA A 93 23.20 -22.24 18.01
CA ALA A 93 23.86 -21.70 19.19
C ALA A 93 22.79 -21.11 20.11
N ARG A 94 22.58 -21.75 21.28
CA ARG A 94 21.77 -21.15 22.35
C ARG A 94 22.56 -19.98 22.93
N PHE A 95 22.00 -18.77 22.87
CA PHE A 95 22.46 -17.64 23.64
C PHE A 95 21.28 -17.05 24.41
N ASP A 96 21.40 -17.06 25.73
CA ASP A 96 20.37 -16.65 26.67
C ASP A 96 20.75 -15.28 27.26
N ARG A 97 20.06 -14.22 26.79
CA ARG A 97 19.95 -12.86 27.37
C ARG A 97 19.15 -11.95 26.43
N PRO A 98 18.18 -11.17 26.92
CA PRO A 98 17.44 -10.21 26.09
C PRO A 98 18.22 -8.89 25.92
N GLY A 99 18.02 -8.20 24.79
CA GLY A 99 18.33 -6.78 24.67
C GLY A 99 19.69 -6.37 24.08
N LYS A 100 20.03 -6.85 22.88
CA LYS A 100 20.86 -6.10 21.91
C LYS A 100 20.41 -6.39 20.48
N GLU A 101 19.94 -5.36 19.76
CA GLU A 101 19.75 -5.46 18.32
C GLU A 101 21.13 -5.54 17.63
N LEU A 102 21.30 -6.56 16.78
CA LEU A 102 22.47 -6.68 15.91
C LEU A 102 22.14 -6.06 14.54
N SER A 103 22.38 -4.77 14.39
CA SER A 103 22.35 -4.14 13.07
C SER A 103 23.50 -4.66 12.22
N THR A 104 23.18 -5.48 11.22
CA THR A 104 24.18 -5.99 10.27
C THR A 104 24.35 -4.96 9.16
N ALA A 105 25.24 -3.99 9.35
CA ALA A 105 25.56 -3.00 8.33
C ALA A 105 26.34 -3.65 7.18
N LEU A 106 25.72 -3.76 6.00
CA LEU A 106 26.40 -4.20 4.79
C LEU A 106 27.26 -3.06 4.23
N VAL A 107 28.56 -3.11 4.48
CA VAL A 107 29.52 -2.13 3.92
C VAL A 107 29.89 -2.55 2.49
N ILE A 108 29.63 -1.67 1.52
CA ILE A 108 30.09 -1.78 0.14
C ILE A 108 30.96 -0.55 -0.17
N ASP A 109 32.18 -0.76 -0.69
CA ASP A 109 33.12 0.26 -1.17
C ASP A 109 33.37 1.48 -0.26
N GLY A 110 33.55 1.25 1.03
CA GLY A 110 34.21 2.20 1.95
C GLY A 110 33.46 3.51 2.20
N LYS A 111 32.27 3.69 1.65
CA LYS A 111 31.34 4.77 1.97
C LYS A 111 30.22 4.20 2.82
N GLN A 112 29.88 4.90 3.91
CA GLN A 112 28.61 4.62 4.59
C GLN A 112 27.50 4.79 3.57
N ALA A 113 26.73 3.72 3.33
CA ALA A 113 25.49 3.82 2.58
C ALA A 113 24.55 4.70 3.40
N LEU A 114 24.38 5.96 2.98
CA LEU A 114 23.28 6.79 3.45
C LEU A 114 22.00 6.01 3.19
N GLU A 115 21.27 5.70 4.25
CA GLU A 115 20.12 4.81 4.20
C GLU A 115 19.09 5.36 3.21
N CYS A 116 18.98 4.71 2.05
CA CYS A 116 17.94 5.00 1.09
C CYS A 116 16.64 4.36 1.62
N PRO A 117 15.62 5.14 2.03
CA PRO A 117 14.52 4.63 2.86
C PRO A 117 13.47 3.84 2.06
N ILE A 118 13.83 3.34 0.87
CA ILE A 118 13.01 2.48 0.01
C ILE A 118 13.71 1.12 -0.20
N ILE A 119 14.28 0.59 0.88
CA ILE A 119 14.34 -0.87 1.03
C ILE A 119 12.89 -1.32 1.24
N PHE A 120 12.47 -2.36 0.52
CA PHE A 120 11.17 -3.02 0.67
C PHE A 120 11.15 -3.80 2.00
N SER A 121 11.24 -3.07 3.11
CA SER A 121 11.18 -3.61 4.45
C SER A 121 9.84 -4.31 4.59
N ARG A 122 9.88 -5.58 4.98
CA ARG A 122 8.70 -6.30 5.47
C ARG A 122 8.30 -5.63 6.78
N ARG A 123 7.62 -4.48 6.70
CA ARG A 123 6.91 -3.89 7.83
C ARG A 123 6.04 -5.01 8.38
N GLN A 124 6.31 -5.41 9.62
CA GLN A 124 5.39 -6.24 10.37
C GLN A 124 4.02 -5.54 10.31
N PRO A 125 2.92 -6.25 10.03
CA PRO A 125 1.60 -5.63 10.04
C PRO A 125 1.39 -4.98 11.40
N MET A 126 0.83 -3.77 11.41
CA MET A 126 0.59 -3.01 12.64
C MET A 126 -0.19 -3.86 13.65
N GLN A 127 0.12 -3.68 14.93
CA GLN A 127 -0.58 -4.42 15.97
C GLN A 127 -2.07 -4.06 15.94
N ALA A 128 -2.95 -5.02 16.26
CA ALA A 128 -4.40 -4.81 16.11
C ALA A 128 -4.92 -3.56 16.84
N LEU A 129 -4.39 -3.25 18.03
CA LEU A 129 -4.72 -2.03 18.77
C LEU A 129 -4.20 -0.76 18.09
N GLU A 130 -3.03 -0.78 17.47
CA GLU A 130 -2.50 0.37 16.70
C GLU A 130 -3.41 0.69 15.51
N VAL A 131 -3.88 -0.35 14.80
CA VAL A 131 -4.83 -0.22 13.68
C VAL A 131 -6.16 0.37 14.16
N LEU A 132 -6.75 -0.20 15.23
CA LEU A 132 -8.04 0.23 15.75
C LEU A 132 -8.03 1.67 16.29
N LEU A 133 -6.94 2.09 16.94
CA LEU A 133 -6.85 3.41 17.58
C LEU A 133 -6.32 4.51 16.65
N ASN A 134 -5.50 4.19 15.64
CA ASN A 134 -4.79 5.20 14.83
C ASN A 134 -5.23 5.26 13.36
N ARG A 135 -6.12 4.37 12.89
CA ARG A 135 -6.64 4.43 11.52
C ARG A 135 -7.31 5.79 11.27
N VAL A 136 -6.85 6.48 10.23
CA VAL A 136 -7.39 7.76 9.74
C VAL A 136 -7.78 7.65 8.27
N SER A 137 -8.70 8.50 7.84
CA SER A 137 -9.11 8.58 6.43
C SER A 137 -8.10 9.41 5.63
N VAL A 138 -7.63 8.87 4.50
CA VAL A 138 -6.60 9.48 3.64
C VAL A 138 -7.24 10.00 2.35
N PRO A 139 -7.47 11.33 2.20
CA PRO A 139 -8.26 11.87 1.10
C PRO A 139 -7.48 12.20 -0.18
N ARG A 140 -6.14 12.13 -0.15
CA ARG A 140 -5.25 12.35 -1.30
C ARG A 140 -4.49 11.07 -1.61
N LEU A 141 -4.86 10.41 -2.70
CA LEU A 141 -4.38 9.10 -3.10
C LEU A 141 -3.85 9.17 -4.53
N VAL A 142 -2.75 8.46 -4.77
CA VAL A 142 -2.08 8.35 -6.07
C VAL A 142 -1.75 6.90 -6.37
N ASP A 143 -1.27 6.62 -7.58
CA ASP A 143 -0.75 5.32 -7.95
C ASP A 143 0.47 4.90 -7.11
N PRO A 144 0.69 3.58 -6.91
CA PRO A 144 -0.17 2.47 -7.35
C PRO A 144 -1.45 2.30 -6.51
N ALA A 145 -2.46 1.66 -7.13
CA ALA A 145 -3.54 0.96 -6.42
C ALA A 145 -2.98 -0.20 -5.57
N PRO A 146 -3.73 -0.69 -4.55
CA PRO A 146 -3.32 -1.91 -3.85
C PRO A 146 -3.23 -3.11 -4.81
N ASP A 147 -2.25 -3.97 -4.60
CA ASP A 147 -2.02 -5.17 -5.39
C ASP A 147 -3.02 -6.30 -5.07
N ALA A 148 -2.93 -7.43 -5.80
CA ALA A 148 -3.83 -8.56 -5.61
C ALA A 148 -3.76 -9.19 -4.21
N ALA A 149 -2.57 -9.31 -3.61
CA ALA A 149 -2.40 -9.90 -2.28
C ALA A 149 -2.91 -8.95 -1.17
N GLN A 150 -2.68 -7.65 -1.34
CA GLN A 150 -3.26 -6.62 -0.47
C GLN A 150 -4.79 -6.62 -0.56
N ARG A 151 -5.37 -6.73 -1.76
CA ARG A 151 -6.83 -6.84 -1.98
C ARG A 151 -7.40 -8.10 -1.33
N GLU A 152 -6.74 -9.25 -1.47
CA GLU A 152 -7.16 -10.51 -0.85
C GLU A 152 -7.27 -10.37 0.69
N ILE A 153 -6.26 -9.77 1.32
CA ILE A 153 -6.27 -9.51 2.77
C ILE A 153 -7.38 -8.51 3.15
N MET A 154 -7.58 -7.44 2.36
CA MET A 154 -8.61 -6.43 2.63
C MET A 154 -10.03 -6.99 2.55
N PHE A 155 -10.35 -7.72 1.48
CA PHE A 155 -11.66 -8.36 1.35
C PHE A 155 -11.81 -9.52 2.33
N GLY A 156 -10.75 -10.29 2.59
CA GLY A 156 -10.73 -11.31 3.64
C GLY A 156 -11.10 -10.76 5.02
N ALA A 157 -10.58 -9.57 5.38
CA ALA A 157 -10.97 -8.87 6.61
C ALA A 157 -12.44 -8.43 6.60
N ALA A 158 -12.96 -7.97 5.44
CA ALA A 158 -14.38 -7.65 5.28
C ALA A 158 -15.28 -8.87 5.51
N LEU A 159 -14.88 -10.05 5.02
CA LEU A 159 -15.58 -11.33 5.23
C LEU A 159 -15.54 -11.85 6.69
N ARG A 160 -14.92 -11.11 7.62
CA ARG A 160 -14.95 -11.36 9.07
C ARG A 160 -15.88 -10.42 9.84
N SER A 161 -16.68 -9.61 9.15
CA SER A 161 -17.71 -8.75 9.77
C SER A 161 -18.65 -9.53 10.70
N PRO A 162 -19.13 -8.93 11.81
CA PRO A 162 -20.23 -9.50 12.59
C PRO A 162 -21.50 -9.58 11.73
N ASP A 163 -22.12 -10.76 11.70
CA ASP A 163 -23.17 -11.12 10.74
C ASP A 163 -24.20 -12.03 11.40
N HIS A 164 -25.34 -11.45 11.80
CA HIS A 164 -26.43 -12.18 12.43
C HIS A 164 -27.10 -13.09 11.40
N GLY A 165 -27.06 -14.40 11.63
CA GLY A 165 -27.55 -15.40 10.69
C GLY A 165 -26.55 -15.82 9.59
N GLN A 166 -25.32 -15.26 9.59
CA GLN A 166 -24.28 -15.56 8.61
C GLN A 166 -24.72 -15.34 7.15
N LEU A 167 -25.53 -14.30 6.92
CA LEU A 167 -26.20 -14.03 5.66
C LEU A 167 -25.26 -13.44 4.59
N LYS A 168 -24.11 -12.89 4.99
CA LYS A 168 -23.19 -12.08 4.18
C LYS A 168 -23.93 -11.09 3.27
N PRO A 169 -24.74 -10.17 3.84
CA PRO A 169 -25.63 -9.29 3.10
C PRO A 169 -24.88 -8.11 2.46
N TYR A 170 -23.78 -8.39 1.77
CA TYR A 170 -22.93 -7.40 1.14
C TYR A 170 -22.12 -8.00 -0.02
N ARG A 171 -21.80 -7.15 -1.00
CA ARG A 171 -20.80 -7.43 -2.04
C ARG A 171 -20.00 -6.18 -2.39
N PHE A 172 -18.89 -6.40 -3.10
CA PHE A 172 -17.96 -5.34 -3.49
C PHE A 172 -17.76 -5.35 -5.01
N LEU A 173 -17.75 -4.17 -5.64
CA LEU A 173 -17.33 -4.01 -7.04
C LEU A 173 -16.08 -3.11 -7.09
N THR A 174 -15.05 -3.56 -7.80
CA THR A 174 -13.81 -2.80 -8.04
C THR A 174 -13.91 -1.99 -9.34
N VAL A 175 -13.59 -0.71 -9.27
CA VAL A 175 -13.56 0.23 -10.40
C VAL A 175 -12.16 0.82 -10.49
N GLU A 176 -11.42 0.45 -11.54
CA GLU A 176 -10.03 0.86 -11.77
C GLU A 176 -9.74 1.14 -13.26
N GLY A 177 -8.57 1.71 -13.56
CA GLY A 177 -8.22 2.12 -14.92
C GLY A 177 -9.26 3.07 -15.53
N SER A 178 -9.64 2.84 -16.80
CA SER A 178 -10.67 3.63 -17.52
C SER A 178 -12.10 3.39 -17.02
N ALA A 179 -12.34 2.39 -16.17
CA ALA A 179 -13.67 2.19 -15.58
C ALA A 179 -14.06 3.36 -14.64
N ARG A 180 -13.07 4.05 -14.07
CA ARG A 180 -13.29 5.23 -13.21
C ARG A 180 -13.83 6.42 -14.01
N GLU A 181 -13.44 6.57 -15.28
CA GLU A 181 -13.97 7.61 -16.17
C GLU A 181 -15.44 7.34 -16.48
N ARG A 182 -15.78 6.09 -16.86
CA ARG A 182 -17.17 5.66 -17.08
C ARG A 182 -18.04 5.78 -15.83
N MET A 183 -17.48 5.52 -14.65
CA MET A 183 -18.15 5.80 -13.37
C MET A 183 -18.38 7.31 -13.19
N GLY A 184 -17.43 8.16 -13.59
CA GLY A 184 -17.60 9.61 -13.58
C GLY A 184 -18.73 10.09 -14.49
N ASP A 185 -18.86 9.51 -15.69
CA ASP A 185 -19.98 9.76 -16.60
C ASP A 185 -21.33 9.33 -16.00
N LEU A 186 -21.40 8.13 -15.42
CA LEU A 186 -22.60 7.63 -14.73
C LEU A 186 -23.03 8.54 -13.57
N LEU A 187 -22.08 9.05 -12.78
CA LEU A 187 -22.37 10.00 -11.69
C LEU A 187 -22.85 11.36 -12.22
N VAL A 188 -22.38 11.79 -13.40
CA VAL A 188 -22.87 13.01 -14.07
C VAL A 188 -24.29 12.82 -14.58
N GLU A 189 -24.58 11.70 -15.26
CA GLU A 189 -25.91 11.38 -15.76
C GLU A 189 -26.94 11.33 -14.61
N ALA A 190 -26.60 10.63 -13.53
CA ALA A 190 -27.45 10.55 -12.34
C ALA A 190 -27.69 11.92 -11.68
N LEU A 191 -26.70 12.80 -11.67
CA LEU A 191 -26.86 14.17 -11.17
C LEU A 191 -27.82 14.98 -12.04
N GLN A 192 -27.69 14.89 -13.37
CA GLN A 192 -28.56 15.57 -14.33
C GLN A 192 -30.02 15.08 -14.24
N GLN A 193 -30.23 13.78 -13.96
CA GLN A 193 -31.56 13.20 -13.80
C GLN A 193 -32.15 13.38 -12.38
N SER A 194 -31.42 13.98 -11.43
CA SER A 194 -31.87 14.13 -10.04
C SER A 194 -33.00 15.16 -9.84
N GLY A 195 -33.31 15.98 -10.85
CA GLY A 195 -34.33 17.05 -10.78
C GLY A 195 -33.94 18.28 -9.97
N ASN A 196 -32.74 18.31 -9.36
CA ASN A 196 -32.21 19.46 -8.63
C ASN A 196 -31.56 20.49 -9.58
N GLU A 197 -31.24 21.67 -9.05
CA GLU A 197 -30.40 22.65 -9.77
C GLU A 197 -28.97 22.11 -9.93
N VAL A 198 -28.54 21.88 -11.17
CA VAL A 198 -27.24 21.29 -11.49
C VAL A 198 -26.26 22.36 -11.94
N THR A 199 -25.30 22.69 -11.07
CA THR A 199 -24.23 23.65 -11.40
C THR A 199 -23.08 22.99 -12.17
N PRO A 200 -22.32 23.74 -13.00
CA PRO A 200 -21.11 23.22 -13.66
C PRO A 200 -20.09 22.64 -12.68
N GLN A 201 -19.97 23.24 -11.49
CA GLN A 201 -19.08 22.74 -10.44
C GLN A 201 -19.54 21.39 -9.87
N ALA A 202 -20.85 21.15 -9.76
CA ALA A 202 -21.39 19.88 -9.29
C ALA A 202 -21.17 18.76 -10.32
N LEU A 203 -21.37 19.04 -11.61
CA LEU A 203 -21.04 18.14 -12.72
C LEU A 203 -19.57 17.72 -12.69
N GLU A 204 -18.65 18.69 -12.58
CA GLU A 204 -17.21 18.41 -12.54
C GLU A 204 -16.81 17.63 -11.28
N LYS A 205 -17.42 17.94 -10.13
CA LYS A 205 -17.21 17.21 -8.87
C LYS A 205 -17.65 15.75 -8.95
N ALA A 206 -18.70 15.45 -9.73
CA ALA A 206 -19.20 14.11 -10.01
C ALA A 206 -18.26 13.38 -11.00
N ARG A 207 -17.97 14.02 -12.14
CA ARG A 207 -17.07 13.52 -13.20
C ARG A 207 -15.68 13.14 -12.68
N LEU A 208 -15.03 14.05 -11.97
CA LEU A 208 -13.72 13.81 -11.36
C LEU A 208 -13.79 13.01 -10.05
N GLY A 209 -14.99 12.65 -9.59
CA GLY A 209 -15.21 11.97 -8.31
C GLY A 209 -14.38 10.70 -8.18
N PRO A 210 -14.59 9.69 -9.06
CA PRO A 210 -13.89 8.41 -9.04
C PRO A 210 -12.38 8.51 -9.33
N LEU A 211 -11.94 9.56 -10.01
CA LEU A 211 -10.53 9.76 -10.40
C LEU A 211 -9.62 10.17 -9.21
N ARG A 212 -10.19 10.45 -8.04
CA ARG A 212 -9.46 10.82 -6.80
C ARG A 212 -8.60 9.71 -6.18
N ALA A 213 -8.69 8.48 -6.70
CA ALA A 213 -7.87 7.34 -6.30
C ALA A 213 -7.68 6.37 -7.48
N PRO A 214 -6.59 5.59 -7.52
CA PRO A 214 -6.35 4.63 -8.59
C PRO A 214 -7.33 3.43 -8.55
N LEU A 215 -7.86 3.08 -7.38
CA LEU A 215 -8.94 2.11 -7.19
C LEU A 215 -10.11 2.74 -6.41
N VAL A 216 -11.34 2.47 -6.86
CA VAL A 216 -12.57 2.70 -6.10
C VAL A 216 -13.27 1.37 -5.89
N VAL A 217 -13.67 1.08 -4.65
CA VAL A 217 -14.54 -0.06 -4.32
C VAL A 217 -15.94 0.46 -4.01
N VAL A 218 -16.92 0.03 -4.80
CA VAL A 218 -18.35 0.23 -4.50
C VAL A 218 -18.76 -0.82 -3.46
N VAL A 219 -19.27 -0.36 -2.33
CA VAL A 219 -19.82 -1.20 -1.27
C VAL A 219 -21.33 -1.29 -1.47
N ILE A 220 -21.82 -2.51 -1.65
CA ILE A 220 -23.22 -2.80 -1.91
C ILE A 220 -23.74 -3.62 -0.73
N ALA A 221 -24.81 -3.18 -0.07
CA ALA A 221 -25.58 -4.01 0.84
C ALA A 221 -26.60 -4.81 0.02
N CYS A 222 -26.76 -6.10 0.36
CA CYS A 222 -27.66 -7.04 -0.31
C CYS A 222 -28.77 -7.42 0.69
N LEU A 223 -29.81 -6.56 0.78
CA LEU A 223 -30.81 -6.61 1.85
C LEU A 223 -31.98 -7.54 1.49
N GLN A 224 -32.01 -8.71 2.11
CA GLN A 224 -33.03 -9.73 1.92
C GLN A 224 -34.08 -9.74 3.05
N ASP A 225 -35.31 -10.15 2.74
CA ASP A 225 -36.31 -10.43 3.78
C ASP A 225 -35.93 -11.71 4.52
N HIS A 226 -35.76 -11.62 5.85
CA HIS A 226 -35.34 -12.74 6.67
C HIS A 226 -36.09 -12.79 8.00
N PHE A 227 -36.68 -13.95 8.29
CA PHE A 227 -37.60 -14.20 9.42
C PHE A 227 -37.04 -13.89 10.82
N LYS A 228 -35.72 -13.77 10.97
CA LYS A 228 -35.02 -13.46 12.24
C LYS A 228 -34.07 -12.27 12.20
N VAL A 229 -33.74 -11.74 11.01
CA VAL A 229 -32.64 -10.77 10.84
C VAL A 229 -33.16 -9.55 10.08
N PRO A 230 -33.61 -8.50 10.79
CA PRO A 230 -34.08 -7.26 10.18
C PRO A 230 -33.09 -6.65 9.18
N ARG A 231 -33.60 -6.03 8.11
CA ARG A 231 -32.76 -5.31 7.11
C ARG A 231 -31.79 -4.30 7.73
N LYS A 232 -32.17 -3.65 8.85
CA LYS A 232 -31.27 -2.75 9.60
C LYS A 232 -30.00 -3.43 10.12
N GLU A 233 -30.07 -4.68 10.56
CA GLU A 233 -28.91 -5.43 11.06
C GLU A 233 -28.02 -5.86 9.89
N GLN A 234 -28.63 -6.26 8.78
CA GLN A 234 -27.93 -6.57 7.53
C GLN A 234 -27.15 -5.36 6.98
N LEU A 235 -27.77 -4.18 7.01
CA LEU A 235 -27.14 -2.91 6.62
C LEU A 235 -25.96 -2.54 7.53
N ILE A 236 -26.10 -2.71 8.85
CA ILE A 236 -25.00 -2.53 9.81
C ILE A 236 -23.86 -3.52 9.51
N THR A 237 -24.17 -4.79 9.26
CA THR A 237 -23.20 -5.82 8.87
C THR A 237 -22.42 -5.45 7.60
N ALA A 238 -23.09 -4.95 6.56
CA ALA A 238 -22.45 -4.42 5.35
C ALA A 238 -21.52 -3.23 5.66
N GLY A 239 -21.95 -2.34 6.57
CA GLY A 239 -21.13 -1.24 7.05
C GLY A 239 -19.88 -1.69 7.81
N CYS A 240 -20.00 -2.71 8.66
CA CYS A 240 -18.86 -3.34 9.33
C CYS A 240 -17.90 -4.02 8.35
N ALA A 241 -18.41 -4.66 7.29
CA ALA A 241 -17.57 -5.29 6.26
C ALA A 241 -16.71 -4.23 5.53
N ALA A 242 -17.31 -3.11 5.14
CA ALA A 242 -16.57 -1.98 4.56
C ALA A 242 -15.60 -1.31 5.54
N HIS A 243 -15.91 -1.23 6.83
CA HIS A 243 -14.94 -0.80 7.84
C HIS A 243 -13.76 -1.79 7.96
N GLY A 244 -14.01 -3.10 7.83
CA GLY A 244 -12.97 -4.14 7.74
C GLY A 244 -11.97 -3.89 6.61
N VAL A 245 -12.45 -3.51 5.41
CA VAL A 245 -11.58 -3.09 4.29
C VAL A 245 -10.70 -1.90 4.69
N LEU A 246 -11.25 -0.87 5.35
CA LEU A 246 -10.49 0.31 5.76
C LEU A 246 -9.42 0.02 6.82
N LEU A 247 -9.72 -0.85 7.79
CA LEU A 247 -8.78 -1.26 8.84
C LEU A 247 -7.63 -2.07 8.24
N ALA A 248 -7.95 -3.03 7.36
CA ALA A 248 -6.94 -3.83 6.65
C ALA A 248 -6.09 -2.97 5.70
N ALA A 249 -6.69 -2.02 4.98
CA ALA A 249 -5.96 -1.06 4.14
C ALA A 249 -4.93 -0.28 4.97
N TYR A 250 -5.35 0.29 6.10
CA TYR A 250 -4.46 0.99 7.01
C TYR A 250 -3.34 0.08 7.54
N ALA A 251 -3.66 -1.14 8.00
CA ALA A 251 -2.68 -2.13 8.46
C ALA A 251 -1.60 -2.49 7.41
N LEU A 252 -1.97 -2.47 6.13
CA LEU A 252 -1.09 -2.71 4.98
C LEU A 252 -0.36 -1.46 4.47
N GLY A 253 -0.57 -0.29 5.09
CA GLY A 253 0.00 1.00 4.65
C GLY A 253 -0.69 1.62 3.43
N VAL A 254 -1.82 1.07 2.99
CA VAL A 254 -2.63 1.58 1.87
C VAL A 254 -3.53 2.70 2.36
N GLY A 255 -3.53 3.82 1.64
CA GLY A 255 -4.40 4.96 1.93
C GLY A 255 -5.83 4.65 1.53
N ALA A 256 -6.78 4.91 2.44
CA ALA A 256 -8.18 4.64 2.22
C ALA A 256 -9.09 5.78 2.73
N VAL A 257 -10.19 6.05 2.03
CA VAL A 257 -11.28 6.90 2.52
C VAL A 257 -12.65 6.43 2.02
N TRP A 258 -13.60 6.27 2.95
CA TRP A 258 -15.03 6.12 2.63
C TRP A 258 -15.60 7.48 2.23
N ARG A 259 -16.34 7.53 1.11
CA ARG A 259 -17.19 8.67 0.76
C ARG A 259 -18.57 8.21 0.31
N THR A 260 -19.57 9.00 0.68
CA THR A 260 -20.99 8.89 0.27
C THR A 260 -21.48 10.26 -0.17
N GLY A 261 -22.72 10.32 -0.63
CA GLY A 261 -23.47 11.51 -1.00
C GLY A 261 -24.72 11.09 -1.76
N ASP A 262 -25.55 12.04 -2.19
CA ASP A 262 -26.85 11.73 -2.81
C ASP A 262 -26.73 10.82 -4.04
N LEU A 263 -25.65 10.98 -4.82
CA LEU A 263 -25.33 10.12 -5.96
C LEU A 263 -24.99 8.67 -5.59
N SER A 264 -24.57 8.37 -4.36
CA SER A 264 -24.46 6.98 -3.90
C SER A 264 -25.83 6.32 -3.77
N TYR A 265 -26.90 7.08 -3.52
CA TYR A 265 -28.25 6.57 -3.32
C TYR A 265 -29.15 6.74 -4.55
N ALA A 266 -28.64 7.32 -5.64
CA ALA A 266 -29.39 7.56 -6.87
C ALA A 266 -29.71 6.25 -7.60
N SER A 267 -30.96 6.06 -8.01
CA SER A 267 -31.42 4.83 -8.68
C SER A 267 -30.70 4.58 -10.01
N GLN A 268 -30.33 5.65 -10.74
CA GLN A 268 -29.50 5.61 -11.93
C GLN A 268 -28.13 4.98 -11.66
N VAL A 269 -27.50 5.32 -10.53
CA VAL A 269 -26.18 4.78 -10.16
C VAL A 269 -26.28 3.32 -9.75
N ALA A 270 -27.35 2.93 -9.04
CA ALA A 270 -27.66 1.53 -8.77
C ALA A 270 -27.85 0.72 -10.07
N GLN A 271 -28.62 1.25 -11.03
CA GLN A 271 -28.83 0.62 -12.34
C GLN A 271 -27.52 0.51 -13.15
N GLY A 272 -26.72 1.58 -13.19
CA GLY A 272 -25.44 1.59 -13.92
C GLY A 272 -24.37 0.65 -13.34
N PHE A 273 -24.46 0.30 -12.05
CA PHE A 273 -23.66 -0.77 -11.43
C PHE A 273 -24.31 -2.15 -11.49
N GLY A 274 -25.49 -2.29 -12.10
CA GLY A 274 -26.21 -3.57 -12.22
C GLY A 274 -26.64 -4.13 -10.87
N LEU A 275 -27.16 -3.28 -9.97
CA LEU A 275 -27.73 -3.74 -8.70
C LEU A 275 -29.07 -4.47 -8.93
N ALA A 276 -29.26 -5.56 -8.19
CA ALA A 276 -30.50 -6.31 -8.14
C ALA A 276 -31.53 -5.66 -7.20
N ALA A 277 -32.78 -6.12 -7.25
CA ALA A 277 -33.80 -5.70 -6.29
C ALA A 277 -33.39 -6.08 -4.86
N GLY A 278 -33.50 -5.13 -3.92
CA GLY A 278 -33.03 -5.29 -2.55
C GLY A 278 -31.54 -4.97 -2.34
N GLU A 279 -30.80 -4.59 -3.39
CA GLU A 279 -29.44 -4.09 -3.25
C GLU A 279 -29.39 -2.57 -3.20
N GLU A 280 -28.49 -2.02 -2.39
CA GLU A 280 -28.23 -0.57 -2.31
C GLU A 280 -26.73 -0.28 -2.15
N VAL A 281 -26.25 0.81 -2.78
CA VAL A 281 -24.87 1.27 -2.57
C VAL A 281 -24.80 2.06 -1.27
N ILE A 282 -24.00 1.58 -0.32
CA ILE A 282 -23.82 2.22 0.99
C ILE A 282 -22.56 3.10 1.06
N GLY A 283 -21.71 3.04 0.04
CA GLY A 283 -20.58 3.95 -0.11
C GLY A 283 -19.53 3.54 -1.12
N PHE A 284 -18.58 4.45 -1.33
CA PHE A 284 -17.42 4.25 -2.18
C PHE A 284 -16.15 4.33 -1.32
N LEU A 285 -15.34 3.27 -1.31
CA LEU A 285 -14.02 3.26 -0.67
C LEU A 285 -12.97 3.59 -1.73
N TYR A 286 -12.35 4.75 -1.58
CA TYR A 286 -11.24 5.20 -2.42
C TYR A 286 -9.94 4.63 -1.86
N LEU A 287 -9.15 3.94 -2.68
CA LEU A 287 -7.98 3.16 -2.28
C LEU A 287 -6.77 3.46 -3.17
N GLY A 288 -5.60 3.63 -2.57
CA GLY A 288 -4.35 3.86 -3.30
C GLY A 288 -3.18 4.21 -2.39
N THR A 289 -2.07 4.64 -3.00
CA THR A 289 -0.89 5.08 -2.24
C THR A 289 -1.14 6.46 -1.64
N PRO A 290 -0.90 6.68 -0.32
CA PRO A 290 -1.00 8.01 0.28
C PRO A 290 -0.02 8.99 -0.37
N LEU A 291 -0.50 10.12 -0.91
CA LEU A 291 0.38 11.16 -1.44
C LEU A 291 1.22 11.82 -0.34
N ASN A 292 0.63 11.95 0.85
CA ASN A 292 1.26 12.46 2.05
C ASN A 292 1.17 11.38 3.14
N PRO A 293 2.06 11.37 4.14
CA PRO A 293 1.87 10.57 5.35
C PRO A 293 0.46 10.76 5.93
N PRO A 294 -0.20 9.69 6.40
CA PRO A 294 -1.45 9.82 7.14
C PRO A 294 -1.27 10.75 8.34
N ARG A 295 -2.28 11.59 8.60
CA ARG A 295 -2.31 12.44 9.80
C ARG A 295 -2.36 11.58 11.07
N GLU A 296 -1.89 12.12 12.18
CA GLU A 296 -2.12 11.50 13.48
C GLU A 296 -3.64 11.46 13.79
N ALA A 297 -4.06 10.39 14.46
CA ALA A 297 -5.42 10.27 14.98
C ALA A 297 -5.59 11.26 16.15
N PRO A 298 -6.70 12.03 16.20
CA PRO A 298 -6.95 12.92 17.30
C PRO A 298 -7.24 12.08 18.55
N LYS A 299 -6.69 12.50 19.70
CA LYS A 299 -7.14 11.95 20.99
C LYS A 299 -8.56 12.45 21.26
N VAL A 300 -9.43 11.54 21.67
CA VAL A 300 -10.84 11.79 22.01
C VAL A 300 -11.02 11.33 23.45
N ASP A 301 -11.76 12.10 24.25
CA ASP A 301 -12.16 11.64 25.59
C ASP A 301 -13.31 10.64 25.46
N VAL A 302 -13.10 9.43 25.98
CA VAL A 302 -14.10 8.36 25.94
C VAL A 302 -15.31 8.71 26.83
N GLY A 303 -15.11 9.51 27.88
CA GLY A 303 -16.16 9.94 28.81
C GLY A 303 -17.25 10.81 28.17
N GLU A 304 -16.98 11.46 27.03
CA GLU A 304 -18.00 12.21 26.28
C GLU A 304 -19.02 11.30 25.56
N PHE A 305 -18.68 10.04 25.32
CA PHE A 305 -19.44 9.11 24.47
C PHE A 305 -19.94 7.85 25.19
N VAL A 306 -19.45 7.58 26.41
CA VAL A 306 -19.76 6.37 27.18
C VAL A 306 -20.33 6.76 28.54
N SER A 307 -21.57 6.33 28.80
CA SER A 307 -22.23 6.46 30.09
C SER A 307 -22.65 5.08 30.63
N GLU A 308 -22.71 4.96 31.95
CA GLU A 308 -23.23 3.79 32.63
C GLU A 308 -24.76 3.93 32.81
N TRP A 309 -25.51 2.86 32.52
CA TRP A 309 -26.94 2.80 32.78
C TRP A 309 -27.22 2.58 34.27
N GLN A 310 -27.95 3.51 34.89
CA GLN A 310 -28.19 3.56 36.34
C GLN A 310 -29.56 2.99 36.78
N GLY A 311 -30.36 2.46 35.85
CA GLY A 311 -31.76 2.03 36.07
C GLY A 311 -32.77 2.95 35.39
#